data_AF-A0A0G1QIE3-F1
#
_entry.id   AF-A0A0G1QIE3-F1
#
_cell.length_a   1.000
_cell.length_b   1.000
_cell.length_c   1.000
_cell.angle_alpha   90.00
_cell.angle_beta   90.00
_cell.angle_gamma   90.00
#
_symmetry.space_group_name_H-M   'P 1'
#
loop_
_entity.id
_entity.type
_entity.pdbx_description
1 polymer ?
#
loop_
_entity_poly.entity_id
_entity_poly.type
_entity_poly.pdbx_seq_one_letter_code
_entity_poly.pdbx_strand_id
1 'polypeptide(L)'
;MGKVPVRAKDAPGFIVNNILAHYFLVAFHLFSITRNFELIDRAMLEFGMPMGPFELGDQVGIDILYHVQKNILSDVFSAGMLEEMIILNRI
;
A
#
# COMPACT_ATOMS: atom_id res chain seq x y z
N MET A 1 12.95 -26.92 -3.48
CA MET A 1 12.05 -25.75 -3.41
C MET A 1 12.47 -24.77 -4.49
N GLY A 2 11.81 -24.73 -5.65
CA GLY A 2 12.20 -23.92 -6.82
C GLY A 2 11.97 -22.41 -6.68
N LYS A 3 12.42 -21.82 -5.57
CA LYS A 3 12.34 -20.38 -5.29
C LYS A 3 13.66 -19.70 -5.64
N VAL A 4 13.60 -18.44 -6.04
CA VAL A 4 14.78 -17.59 -6.24
C VAL A 4 15.04 -16.81 -4.96
N PRO A 5 16.14 -17.08 -4.21
CA PRO A 5 16.43 -16.36 -2.98
C PRO A 5 16.95 -14.96 -3.27
N VAL A 6 16.57 -14.00 -2.42
CA VAL A 6 17.04 -12.61 -2.47
C VAL A 6 17.68 -12.25 -1.13
N ARG A 7 18.87 -11.64 -1.16
CA ARG A 7 19.52 -11.15 0.06
C ARG A 7 18.89 -9.83 0.48
N ALA A 8 18.36 -9.77 1.70
CA ALA A 8 17.82 -8.56 2.31
C ALA A 8 18.63 -8.22 3.57
N LYS A 9 18.84 -6.93 3.82
CA LYS A 9 19.25 -6.46 5.14
C LYS A 9 18.02 -6.54 6.07
N ASP A 10 18.29 -6.73 7.36
CA ASP A 10 17.23 -6.70 8.36
C ASP A 10 16.75 -5.27 8.56
N ALA A 11 15.49 -5.02 8.21
CA ALA A 11 14.83 -3.72 8.25
C ALA A 11 13.31 -3.93 8.33
N PRO A 12 12.53 -2.97 8.89
CA PRO A 12 11.08 -3.07 8.94
C PRO A 12 10.46 -3.33 7.55
N GLY A 13 9.81 -4.48 7.40
CA GLY A 13 9.19 -4.90 6.15
C GLY A 13 10.14 -5.46 5.08
N PHE A 14 11.42 -5.69 5.41
CA PHE A 14 12.46 -6.18 4.49
C PHE A 14 12.45 -5.38 3.17
N ILE A 15 12.43 -6.06 2.02
CA ILE A 15 12.40 -5.42 0.70
C ILE A 15 10.96 -5.21 0.24
N VAL A 16 10.19 -6.30 0.12
CA VAL A 16 8.89 -6.27 -0.56
C VAL A 16 7.84 -5.51 0.24
N ASN A 17 7.67 -5.82 1.53
CA ASN A 17 6.63 -5.17 2.33
C ASN A 17 6.95 -3.70 2.57
N ASN A 18 8.24 -3.34 2.63
CA ASN A 18 8.66 -1.95 2.71
C ASN A 18 8.28 -1.15 1.46
N ILE A 19 8.59 -1.68 0.27
CA ILE A 19 8.20 -1.04 -1.00
C ILE A 19 6.67 -0.94 -1.12
N LEU A 20 5.96 -2.03 -0.79
CA LEU A 20 4.50 -2.05 -0.87
C LEU A 20 3.87 -1.03 0.09
N ALA A 21 4.37 -0.89 1.32
CA ALA A 21 3.84 0.11 2.25
C ALA A 21 3.90 1.54 1.70
N HIS A 22 4.99 1.90 1.02
CA HIS A 22 5.12 3.21 0.36
C HIS A 22 4.25 3.33 -0.89
N TYR A 23 4.10 2.24 -1.65
CA TYR A 23 3.22 2.20 -2.81
C TYR A 23 1.75 2.48 -2.43
N PHE A 24 1.24 1.77 -1.42
CA PHE A 24 -0.10 1.99 -0.89
C PHE A 24 -0.27 3.39 -0.33
N LEU A 25 0.72 3.87 0.44
CA LEU A 25 0.71 5.23 0.96
C LEU A 25 0.45 6.28 -0.12
N VAL A 26 1.21 6.24 -1.22
CA VAL A 26 1.07 7.21 -2.30
C VAL A 26 -0.27 7.05 -3.01
N ALA A 27 -0.73 5.81 -3.24
CA ALA A 27 -2.04 5.56 -3.82
C ALA A 27 -3.19 6.15 -2.98
N PHE A 28 -3.13 6.00 -1.66
CA PHE A 28 -4.12 6.58 -0.76
C PHE A 28 -4.05 8.12 -0.70
N HIS A 29 -2.85 8.70 -0.76
CA HIS A 29 -2.70 10.14 -0.88
C HIS A 29 -3.28 10.67 -2.20
N LEU A 30 -3.05 9.98 -3.32
CA LEU A 30 -3.66 10.34 -4.61
C LEU A 30 -5.18 10.21 -4.57
N PHE A 31 -5.71 9.22 -3.86
CA PHE A 31 -7.14 9.05 -3.69
C PHE A 31 -7.77 10.16 -2.83
N SER A 32 -7.08 10.68 -1.82
CA SER A 32 -7.62 11.80 -1.02
C SER A 32 -7.85 13.06 -1.86
N ILE A 33 -7.05 13.25 -2.91
CA ILE A 33 -7.14 14.37 -3.86
C ILE A 33 -8.14 14.08 -4.99
N THR A 34 -8.05 12.90 -5.61
CA THR A 34 -8.80 12.57 -6.84
C THR A 34 -10.18 11.98 -6.57
N ARG A 35 -10.36 11.34 -5.41
CA ARG A 35 -11.56 10.57 -5.02
C ARG A 35 -11.98 9.52 -6.07
N ASN A 36 -11.03 9.02 -6.86
CA ASN A 36 -11.30 8.07 -7.95
C ASN A 36 -10.26 6.94 -7.93
N PHE A 37 -10.64 5.79 -7.39
CA PHE A 37 -9.72 4.66 -7.25
C PHE A 37 -9.49 3.95 -8.61
N GLU A 38 -10.50 3.89 -9.48
CA GLU A 38 -10.37 3.28 -10.81
C GLU A 38 -9.37 4.03 -11.71
N LEU A 39 -9.32 5.35 -11.58
CA LEU A 39 -8.33 6.19 -12.27
C LEU A 39 -6.91 5.85 -11.81
N ILE A 40 -6.71 5.69 -10.50
CA ILE A 40 -5.39 5.39 -9.93
C ILE A 40 -4.96 3.97 -10.32
N ASP A 41 -5.86 2.99 -10.22
CA ASP A 41 -5.57 1.61 -10.63
C ASP A 41 -5.23 1.53 -12.11
N ARG A 42 -6.00 2.20 -12.97
CA ARG A 42 -5.72 2.25 -14.41
C ARG A 42 -4.36 2.90 -14.70
N ALA A 43 -4.06 4.03 -14.07
CA ALA A 43 -2.77 4.70 -14.24
C ALA A 43 -1.60 3.79 -13.84
N MET A 44 -1.77 2.99 -12.78
CA MET A 44 -0.72 2.06 -12.36
C MET A 44 -0.57 0.85 -13.30
N LEU A 45 -1.67 0.35 -13.86
CA LEU A 45 -1.62 -0.67 -14.91
C LEU A 45 -0.94 -0.14 -16.19
N GLU A 46 -1.25 1.09 -16.61
CA GLU A 46 -0.60 1.76 -17.75
C GLU A 46 0.90 2.00 -17.50
N PHE A 47 1.29 2.25 -16.25
CA PHE A 47 2.70 2.33 -15.84
C PHE A 47 3.43 0.97 -15.93
N GLY A 48 2.70 -0.15 -16.00
CA GLY A 48 3.25 -1.50 -16.11
C GLY A 48 3.22 -2.31 -14.82
N MET A 49 2.48 -1.85 -13.80
CA MET A 49 2.21 -2.71 -12.64
C MET A 49 1.29 -3.86 -13.05
N PRO A 50 1.47 -5.06 -12.48
CA PRO A 50 0.60 -6.19 -12.79
C PRO A 50 -0.82 -6.04 -12.22
N MET A 51 -1.00 -5.15 -11.23
CA MET A 51 -2.25 -4.92 -10.53
C MET A 51 -2.27 -3.49 -9.95
N GLY A 52 -3.45 -2.88 -9.96
CA GLY A 52 -3.67 -1.58 -9.32
C GLY A 52 -3.51 -1.65 -7.79
N PRO A 53 -3.14 -0.55 -7.13
CA PRO A 53 -3.00 -0.54 -5.67
C PRO A 53 -4.31 -0.86 -4.95
N PHE A 54 -5.46 -0.40 -5.41
CA PHE A 54 -6.73 -0.66 -4.72
C PHE A 54 -7.17 -2.11 -4.92
N GLU A 55 -7.13 -2.61 -6.15
CA GLU A 55 -7.38 -4.04 -6.43
C GLU A 55 -6.44 -4.97 -5.63
N LEU A 56 -5.15 -4.63 -5.54
CA LEU A 56 -4.18 -5.40 -4.74
C LEU A 56 -4.52 -5.36 -3.25
N GLY A 57 -4.94 -4.20 -2.75
CA GLY A 57 -5.34 -4.04 -1.35
C GLY A 57 -6.59 -4.84 -0.99
N ASP A 58 -7.56 -4.92 -1.89
CA ASP A 58 -8.77 -5.74 -1.71
C ASP A 58 -8.45 -7.24 -1.63
N GLN A 59 -7.47 -7.71 -2.41
CA GLN A 59 -7.04 -9.12 -2.36
C GLN A 59 -6.25 -9.46 -1.09
N VAL A 60 -5.44 -8.53 -0.60
CA VAL A 60 -4.60 -8.73 0.59
C VAL A 60 -5.42 -8.56 1.88
N GLY A 61 -6.41 -7.67 1.88
CA GLY A 61 -7.14 -7.24 3.08
C GLY A 61 -6.61 -5.92 3.62
N ILE A 62 -7.51 -4.94 3.75
CA ILE A 62 -7.19 -3.57 4.21
C ILE A 62 -6.67 -3.57 5.66
N ASP A 63 -7.13 -4.52 6.48
CA ASP A 63 -6.67 -4.74 7.84
C ASP A 63 -5.19 -5.17 7.90
N ILE A 64 -4.76 -6.05 7.01
CA ILE A 64 -3.36 -6.47 6.87
C ILE A 64 -2.51 -5.30 6.39
N LEU A 65 -2.99 -4.53 5.42
CA LEU A 65 -2.31 -3.32 4.96
C LEU A 65 -2.13 -2.31 6.10
N TYR A 66 -3.16 -2.09 6.91
CA TYR A 66 -3.10 -1.20 8.07
C TYR A 66 -2.04 -1.67 9.09
N HIS A 67 -2.02 -2.97 9.42
CA HIS A 67 -1.04 -3.52 10.34
C HIS A 67 0.40 -3.37 9.83
N VAL A 68 0.62 -3.64 8.54
CA VAL A 68 1.94 -3.51 7.91
C VAL A 68 2.37 -2.04 7.87
N GLN A 69 1.48 -1.15 7.49
CA GLN A 69 1.76 0.28 7.38
C GLN A 69 2.08 0.89 8.75
N LYS A 70 1.33 0.55 9.81
CA LYS A 70 1.60 1.02 11.16
C LYS A 70 2.98 0.59 11.67
N ASN A 71 3.42 -0.61 11.34
CA ASN A 71 4.71 -1.15 11.80
C ASN A 71 5.90 -0.67 10.95
N ILE A 72 5.68 -0.30 9.68
CA ILE A 72 6.75 0.13 8.77
C ILE A 72 6.88 1.66 8.71
N LEU A 73 5.76 2.39 8.78
CA LEU A 73 5.69 3.84 8.61
C LEU A 73 5.44 4.61 9.92
N SER A 74 5.53 3.95 11.09
CA SER A 74 5.34 4.61 12.39
C SER A 74 6.17 5.88 12.56
N ASP A 75 7.37 5.89 11.97
CA ASP A 75 8.34 6.99 12.11
C ASP A 75 8.12 8.10 11.06
N VAL A 76 7.30 7.83 10.03
CA VAL A 76 7.02 8.73 8.90
C VAL A 76 5.64 9.38 9.04
N PHE A 77 4.74 8.84 9.87
CA PHE A 77 3.35 9.26 9.97
C PHE A 77 2.93 9.92 11.30
N SER A 78 2.27 11.08 11.20
CA SER A 78 1.33 11.59 12.20
C SER A 78 -0.05 10.95 11.99
N ALA A 79 -0.71 10.49 13.06
CA ALA A 79 -1.89 9.61 13.05
C ALA A 79 -3.08 9.99 12.12
N GLY A 80 -3.21 11.25 11.68
CA GLY A 80 -4.41 11.77 11.01
C GLY A 80 -4.76 11.19 9.64
N MET A 81 -3.79 10.91 8.74
CA MET A 81 -4.13 10.37 7.41
C MET A 81 -4.60 8.91 7.46
N LEU A 82 -4.16 8.15 8.48
CA LEU A 82 -4.53 6.74 8.64
C LEU A 82 -5.98 6.60 9.11
N GLU A 83 -6.47 7.53 9.94
CA GLU A 83 -7.87 7.58 10.33
C GLU A 83 -8.79 7.91 9.14
N GLU A 84 -8.39 8.83 8.27
CA GLU A 84 -9.14 9.12 7.04
C GLU A 84 -9.21 7.91 6.09
N MET A 85 -8.15 7.11 6.02
CA MET A 85 -8.13 5.87 5.22
C MET A 85 -9.04 4.78 5.80
N ILE A 86 -9.17 4.71 7.13
CA ILE A 86 -10.16 3.84 7.80
C ILE A 86 -11.59 4.37 7.60
N ILE A 87 -11.79 5.69 7.61
CA ILE A 87 -13.10 6.32 7.36
C ILE A 87 -13.53 6.16 5.90
N LEU A 88 -12.59 6.04 4.96
CA LEU A 88 -12.85 5.78 3.54
C LEU A 88 -13.12 4.30 3.21
N ASN A 89 -13.21 3.45 4.23
CA ASN A 89 -13.64 2.06 4.07
C ASN A 89 -15.07 2.04 3.54
N ARG A 90 -15.32 1.23 2.51
CA ARG A 90 -16.67 0.86 2.05
C ARG A 90 -17.37 0.00 3.11
N ILE A 91 -17.63 0.55 4.29
CA ILE A 91 -18.79 0.26 5.15
C ILE A 91 -19.17 1.55 5.87
#